data_AF-A0A973Z9E8-F1
#
_entry.id   AF-A0A973Z9E8-F1
#
_cell.length_a   1.000
_cell.length_b   1.000
_cell.length_c   1.000
_cell.angle_alpha   90.00
_cell.angle_beta   90.00
_cell.angle_gamma   90.00
#
_symmetry.space_group_name_H-M   'P 1'
#
loop_
_entity.id
_entity.type
_entity.pdbx_description
1 polymer ?
#
loop_
_entity_poly.entity_id
_entity_poly.type
_entity_poly.pdbx_seq_one_letter_code
_entity_poly.pdbx_strand_id
1 'polypeptide(L)'
;MKCTPLALVIAGTLFTAVAPATAHAAPAPYTPRMVQVAPSKPAPGPPPKQMSLGCTNDQWPWGCVAQCESGGNWHINTGNGHFGGLQFSQRTWVGFGGGKYAARADLATRQQQITIAKKVVAVQGWGAWPHCSRRYGLFGRTLMGRTVTSRRSITERLTSDTSLLIRKGSTRFGALHGAPIHPPLR
;
A
#
# COMPACT_ATOMS: atom_id res chain seq x y z
N MET A 1 15.38 25.49 -35.67
CA MET A 1 15.68 26.93 -35.83
C MET A 1 14.87 27.44 -37.01
N LYS A 2 13.80 28.21 -36.73
CA LYS A 2 13.02 29.03 -37.67
C LYS A 2 12.11 29.90 -36.79
N CYS A 3 12.61 31.10 -36.50
CA CYS A 3 11.95 32.18 -35.78
C CYS A 3 11.22 33.08 -36.78
N THR A 4 10.01 33.56 -36.44
CA THR A 4 9.39 34.86 -36.81
C THR A 4 7.91 34.88 -36.35
N PRO A 5 7.24 36.03 -36.11
CA PRO A 5 7.46 36.90 -34.96
C PRO A 5 6.16 37.23 -34.18
N LEU A 6 6.38 37.81 -33.00
CA LEU A 6 5.44 38.52 -32.13
C LEU A 6 4.51 39.49 -32.88
N ALA A 7 3.21 39.44 -32.60
CA ALA A 7 2.30 40.57 -32.80
C ALA A 7 1.45 40.75 -31.53
N LEU A 8 1.86 41.72 -30.72
CA LEU A 8 1.24 42.14 -29.47
C LEU A 8 0.29 43.29 -29.81
N VAL A 9 -1.02 43.05 -29.72
CA VAL A 9 -2.03 44.11 -29.88
C VAL A 9 -2.62 44.39 -28.50
N ILE A 10 -2.12 45.44 -27.86
CA ILE A 10 -2.74 46.07 -26.69
C ILE A 10 -3.75 47.08 -27.24
N ALA A 11 -5.04 46.83 -27.03
CA ALA A 11 -6.08 47.84 -27.21
C ALA A 11 -6.62 48.23 -25.83
N GLY A 12 -6.34 49.47 -25.45
CA GLY A 12 -6.67 50.04 -24.15
C GLY A 12 -8.11 50.58 -24.07
N THR A 13 -8.55 50.63 -22.81
CA THR A 13 -9.47 51.59 -22.17
C THR A 13 -10.91 51.66 -22.64
N LEU A 14 -11.84 51.50 -21.67
CA LEU A 14 -12.74 52.59 -21.27
C LEU A 14 -13.32 52.33 -19.87
N PHE A 15 -12.99 53.24 -18.96
CA PHE A 15 -13.56 53.41 -17.63
C PHE A 15 -15.03 53.85 -17.79
N THR A 16 -15.99 53.04 -17.38
CA THR A 16 -17.40 53.47 -17.28
C THR A 16 -17.76 53.82 -15.84
N ALA A 17 -17.94 55.14 -15.66
CA ALA A 17 -18.78 55.89 -14.72
C ALA A 17 -19.42 55.17 -13.51
N VAL A 18 -19.09 55.69 -12.34
CA VAL A 18 -19.86 55.57 -11.09
C VAL A 18 -21.02 56.57 -11.10
N ALA A 19 -22.21 56.12 -10.70
CA ALA A 19 -23.27 56.99 -10.17
C ALA A 19 -23.88 56.35 -8.90
N PRO A 20 -24.31 57.16 -7.91
CA PRO A 20 -24.66 56.70 -6.56
C PRO A 20 -26.18 56.49 -6.37
N ALA A 21 -26.52 56.04 -5.15
CA ALA A 21 -27.82 56.10 -4.47
C ALA A 21 -28.70 54.85 -4.55
N THR A 22 -28.79 54.13 -3.43
CA THR A 22 -29.81 54.36 -2.40
C THR A 22 -29.61 53.31 -1.30
N ALA A 23 -29.14 53.73 -0.13
CA ALA A 23 -29.04 52.88 1.04
C ALA A 23 -30.44 52.64 1.61
N HIS A 24 -31.06 51.52 1.26
CA HIS A 24 -32.16 50.97 2.04
C HIS A 24 -31.56 50.30 3.28
N ALA A 25 -31.89 50.82 4.46
CA ALA A 25 -31.52 50.24 5.74
C ALA A 25 -32.09 48.81 5.83
N ALA A 26 -31.22 47.81 5.70
CA ALA A 26 -31.56 46.42 5.89
C ALA A 26 -31.77 46.14 7.40
N PRO A 27 -32.75 45.30 7.78
CA PRO A 27 -32.94 44.89 9.17
C PRO A 27 -31.71 44.12 9.69
N ALA A 28 -31.38 44.34 10.96
CA ALA A 28 -30.22 43.73 11.62
C ALA A 28 -30.24 42.19 11.47
N PRO A 29 -29.12 41.56 11.09
CA PRO A 29 -29.05 40.11 11.02
C PRO A 29 -29.12 39.54 12.44
N TYR A 30 -30.11 38.69 12.67
CA TYR A 30 -30.12 37.77 13.80
C TYR A 30 -28.88 36.88 13.69
N THR A 31 -27.87 37.09 14.53
CA THR A 31 -26.73 36.19 14.60
C THR A 31 -27.14 34.95 15.38
N PRO A 32 -27.28 33.76 14.76
CA PRO A 32 -27.33 32.54 15.55
C PRO A 32 -25.99 32.40 16.26
N ARG A 33 -26.03 32.25 17.59
CA ARG A 33 -24.88 31.92 18.42
C ARG A 33 -24.29 30.60 17.92
N MET A 34 -23.17 30.65 17.22
CA MET A 34 -22.42 29.46 16.84
C MET A 34 -21.92 28.78 18.12
N VAL A 35 -22.55 27.67 18.48
CA VAL A 35 -22.01 26.73 19.45
C VAL A 35 -20.76 26.15 18.80
N GLN A 36 -19.57 26.57 19.25
CA GLN A 36 -18.33 25.94 18.84
C GLN A 36 -18.30 24.53 19.41
N VAL A 37 -18.72 23.56 18.61
CA VAL A 37 -18.47 22.15 18.86
C VAL A 37 -16.97 21.94 18.66
N ALA A 38 -16.26 21.68 19.75
CA ALA A 38 -14.86 21.29 19.69
C ALA A 38 -14.70 20.11 18.69
N PRO A 39 -13.66 20.07 17.84
CA PRO A 39 -13.44 18.95 16.95
C PRO A 39 -13.12 17.70 17.79
N SER A 40 -14.12 16.84 17.96
CA SER A 40 -13.92 15.51 18.52
C SER A 40 -12.89 14.79 17.66
N LYS A 41 -11.78 14.37 18.28
CA LYS A 41 -10.79 13.48 17.66
C LYS A 41 -11.54 12.31 17.00
N PRO A 42 -11.37 12.03 15.69
CA PRO A 42 -12.05 10.93 15.05
C PRO A 42 -11.79 9.65 15.84
N ALA A 43 -12.84 8.99 16.28
CA ALA A 43 -12.72 7.65 16.84
C ALA A 43 -12.00 6.77 15.81
N PRO A 44 -11.12 5.85 16.22
CA PRO A 44 -10.62 4.83 15.33
C PRO A 44 -11.83 4.16 14.67
N GLY A 45 -11.90 4.22 13.34
CA GLY A 45 -12.94 3.52 12.60
C GLY A 45 -12.93 2.03 12.96
N PRO A 46 -14.05 1.31 12.74
CA PRO A 46 -14.08 -0.13 12.95
C PRO A 46 -12.86 -0.78 12.28
N PRO A 47 -12.20 -1.76 12.96
CA PRO A 47 -11.03 -2.42 12.40
C PRO A 47 -11.38 -2.91 10.99
N PRO A 48 -10.47 -2.76 10.00
CA PRO A 48 -10.75 -3.20 8.64
C PRO A 48 -11.21 -4.66 8.72
N LYS A 49 -12.41 -4.96 8.18
CA LYS A 49 -12.93 -6.33 8.10
C LYS A 49 -11.79 -7.20 7.62
N GLN A 50 -11.39 -8.18 8.42
CA GLN A 50 -10.30 -9.08 8.08
C GLN A 50 -10.52 -9.58 6.66
N MET A 51 -9.50 -9.36 5.82
CA MET A 51 -9.56 -9.68 4.40
C MET A 51 -9.95 -11.16 4.26
N SER A 52 -11.08 -11.42 3.62
CA SER A 52 -11.53 -12.78 3.39
C SER A 52 -10.43 -13.56 2.67
N LEU A 53 -10.11 -14.75 3.21
CA LEU A 53 -9.03 -15.66 2.82
C LEU A 53 -9.02 -16.03 1.32
N GLY A 54 -10.10 -15.76 0.57
CA GLY A 54 -10.29 -16.22 -0.81
C GLY A 54 -9.33 -15.62 -1.83
N CYS A 55 -9.10 -14.29 -1.82
CA CYS A 55 -8.29 -13.65 -2.86
C CYS A 55 -6.78 -13.55 -2.52
N THR A 56 -6.43 -13.71 -1.24
CA THR A 56 -5.04 -13.72 -0.73
C THR A 56 -4.30 -15.00 -1.12
N ASN A 57 -5.01 -16.12 -1.16
CA ASN A 57 -4.46 -17.41 -1.60
C ASN A 57 -4.11 -17.41 -3.09
N ASP A 58 -4.73 -16.54 -3.88
CA ASP A 58 -4.44 -16.34 -5.31
C ASP A 58 -3.33 -15.31 -5.54
N GLN A 59 -2.10 -15.65 -5.14
CA GLN A 59 -0.89 -14.83 -5.29
C GLN A 59 -1.10 -13.35 -4.89
N TRP A 60 -1.31 -13.12 -3.60
CA TRP A 60 -1.32 -11.78 -3.02
C TRP A 60 -0.21 -10.88 -3.61
N PRO A 61 -0.49 -9.61 -3.96
CA PRO A 61 -1.80 -8.92 -3.87
C PRO A 61 -2.68 -9.05 -5.12
N TRP A 62 -2.19 -9.68 -6.19
CA TRP A 62 -2.77 -9.56 -7.52
C TRP A 62 -4.11 -10.29 -7.68
N GLY A 63 -4.32 -11.39 -6.96
CA GLY A 63 -5.64 -12.04 -6.90
C GLY A 63 -6.71 -11.11 -6.35
N CYS A 64 -6.41 -10.38 -5.27
CA CYS A 64 -7.34 -9.42 -4.68
C CYS A 64 -7.58 -8.21 -5.60
N VAL A 65 -6.54 -7.68 -6.23
CA VAL A 65 -6.72 -6.61 -7.23
C VAL A 65 -7.60 -7.10 -8.37
N ALA A 66 -7.34 -8.29 -8.94
CA ALA A 66 -8.16 -8.85 -10.00
C ALA A 66 -9.61 -9.13 -9.56
N GLN A 67 -9.82 -9.57 -8.33
CA GLN A 67 -11.16 -9.73 -7.76
C GLN A 67 -11.92 -8.41 -7.74
N CYS A 68 -11.25 -7.32 -7.41
CA CYS A 68 -11.84 -5.99 -7.37
C CYS A 68 -12.05 -5.39 -8.77
N GLU A 69 -11.14 -5.66 -9.70
CA GLU A 69 -11.15 -5.09 -11.06
C GLU A 69 -12.07 -5.83 -12.03
N SER A 70 -12.07 -7.17 -12.01
CA SER A 70 -12.79 -8.00 -12.97
C SER A 70 -13.66 -9.10 -12.34
N GLY A 71 -13.82 -9.09 -11.02
CA GLY A 71 -14.43 -10.21 -10.30
C GLY A 71 -13.57 -11.48 -10.32
N GLY A 72 -12.27 -11.38 -10.66
CA GLY A 72 -11.34 -12.50 -10.69
C GLY A 72 -11.24 -13.20 -12.06
N ASN A 73 -11.99 -12.75 -13.07
CA ASN A 73 -11.91 -13.31 -14.41
C ASN A 73 -10.70 -12.75 -15.17
N TRP A 74 -9.68 -13.58 -15.39
CA TRP A 74 -8.43 -13.21 -16.06
C TRP A 74 -8.55 -13.06 -17.57
N HIS A 75 -9.60 -13.61 -18.18
CA HIS A 75 -9.84 -13.59 -19.62
C HIS A 75 -11.01 -12.69 -20.00
N ILE A 76 -11.43 -11.79 -19.09
CA ILE A 76 -12.56 -10.92 -19.34
C ILE A 76 -12.27 -9.94 -20.47
N ASN A 77 -13.27 -9.75 -21.32
CA ASN A 77 -13.32 -8.69 -22.32
C ASN A 77 -14.79 -8.30 -22.51
N THR A 78 -15.19 -7.20 -21.88
CA THR A 78 -16.58 -6.69 -21.94
C THR A 78 -16.79 -5.66 -23.05
N GLY A 79 -15.75 -5.34 -23.83
CA GLY A 79 -15.79 -4.25 -24.81
C GLY A 79 -15.66 -2.85 -24.21
N ASN A 80 -15.32 -2.71 -22.93
CA ASN A 80 -15.14 -1.42 -22.25
C ASN A 80 -13.76 -0.75 -22.50
N GLY A 81 -12.92 -1.31 -23.37
CA GLY A 81 -11.56 -0.83 -23.64
C GLY A 81 -10.49 -1.28 -22.63
N HIS A 82 -10.86 -2.10 -21.65
CA HIS A 82 -9.98 -2.73 -20.68
C HIS A 82 -10.00 -4.26 -20.85
N PHE A 83 -8.87 -4.89 -20.55
CA PHE A 83 -8.66 -6.29 -20.86
C PHE A 83 -8.10 -7.06 -19.67
N GLY A 84 -8.61 -8.28 -19.49
CA GLY A 84 -8.09 -9.27 -18.57
C GLY A 84 -8.33 -8.96 -17.09
N GLY A 85 -7.73 -9.76 -16.23
CA GLY A 85 -8.02 -9.76 -14.79
C GLY A 85 -7.69 -8.46 -14.09
N LEU A 86 -6.69 -7.74 -14.59
CA LEU A 86 -6.22 -6.47 -14.01
C LEU A 86 -6.71 -5.25 -14.80
N GLN A 87 -7.67 -5.43 -15.71
CA GLN A 87 -8.31 -4.35 -16.47
C GLN A 87 -7.30 -3.40 -17.15
N PHE A 88 -6.31 -3.97 -17.84
CA PHE A 88 -5.32 -3.17 -18.57
C PHE A 88 -5.96 -2.44 -19.73
N SER A 89 -5.63 -1.15 -19.91
CA SER A 89 -5.84 -0.49 -21.20
C SER A 89 -4.85 -1.04 -22.23
N GLN A 90 -5.24 -1.05 -23.51
CA GLN A 90 -4.39 -1.54 -24.59
C GLN A 90 -3.04 -0.80 -24.67
N ARG A 91 -3.07 0.53 -24.47
CA ARG A 91 -1.86 1.38 -24.48
C ARG A 91 -0.90 0.98 -23.36
N THR A 92 -1.40 0.78 -22.14
CA THR A 92 -0.56 0.36 -21.01
C THR A 92 -0.02 -1.04 -21.22
N TRP A 93 -0.83 -1.97 -21.70
CA TRP A 93 -0.41 -3.34 -21.99
C TRP A 93 0.79 -3.37 -22.94
N VAL A 94 0.67 -2.70 -24.10
CA VAL A 94 1.74 -2.64 -25.10
C VAL A 94 2.93 -1.84 -24.59
N GLY A 95 2.70 -0.68 -23.97
CA GLY A 95 3.76 0.21 -23.48
C GLY A 95 4.67 -0.41 -22.43
N PHE A 96 4.18 -1.35 -21.63
CA PHE A 96 4.99 -2.09 -20.65
C PHE A 96 5.53 -3.44 -21.16
N GLY A 97 5.36 -3.70 -22.47
CA GLY A 97 5.89 -4.87 -23.16
C GLY A 97 5.04 -6.12 -22.99
N GLY A 98 3.73 -5.98 -22.76
CA GLY A 98 2.77 -7.09 -22.73
C GLY A 98 2.54 -7.71 -24.10
N GLY A 99 2.78 -6.95 -25.18
CA GLY A 99 2.67 -7.43 -26.57
C GLY A 99 3.51 -8.66 -26.88
N LYS A 100 4.60 -8.91 -26.14
CA LYS A 100 5.43 -10.11 -26.29
C LYS A 100 4.75 -11.39 -25.78
N TYR A 101 3.72 -11.25 -24.95
CA TYR A 101 2.96 -12.37 -24.38
C TYR A 101 1.69 -12.60 -25.19
N ALA A 102 0.95 -11.53 -25.47
CA ALA A 102 -0.25 -11.58 -26.29
C ALA A 102 -0.60 -10.18 -26.82
N ALA A 103 -1.40 -10.13 -27.89
CA ALA A 103 -1.84 -8.86 -28.48
C ALA A 103 -2.64 -8.00 -27.48
N ARG A 104 -3.38 -8.62 -26.55
CA ARG A 104 -4.14 -7.96 -25.49
C ARG A 104 -3.98 -8.72 -24.18
N ALA A 105 -4.30 -8.08 -23.06
CA ALA A 105 -4.13 -8.69 -21.74
C ALA A 105 -5.06 -9.89 -21.49
N ASP A 106 -6.31 -9.86 -21.97
CA ASP A 106 -7.30 -10.94 -21.85
C ASP A 106 -6.85 -12.25 -22.50
N LEU A 107 -6.00 -12.14 -23.53
CA LEU A 107 -5.43 -13.27 -24.26
C LEU A 107 -4.17 -13.84 -23.59
N ALA A 108 -3.60 -13.12 -22.62
CA ALA A 108 -2.40 -13.53 -21.91
C ALA A 108 -2.77 -14.36 -20.67
N THR A 109 -1.86 -15.23 -20.25
CA THR A 109 -2.04 -15.97 -19.00
C THR A 109 -2.01 -15.03 -17.80
N ARG A 110 -2.63 -15.46 -16.71
CA ARG A 110 -2.61 -14.76 -15.43
C ARG A 110 -1.20 -14.34 -15.00
N GLN A 111 -0.22 -15.25 -15.04
CA GLN A 111 1.16 -14.89 -14.65
C GLN A 111 1.78 -13.83 -15.57
N GLN A 112 1.47 -13.85 -16.87
CA GLN A 112 1.96 -12.85 -17.81
C GLN A 112 1.35 -11.48 -17.50
N GLN A 113 0.05 -11.42 -17.21
CA GLN A 113 -0.61 -10.20 -16.77
C GLN A 113 0.01 -9.63 -15.49
N ILE A 114 0.22 -10.47 -14.48
CA ILE A 114 0.90 -10.09 -13.23
C ILE A 114 2.32 -9.59 -13.48
N THR A 115 3.04 -10.20 -14.42
CA THR A 115 4.40 -9.78 -14.78
C THR A 115 4.42 -8.36 -15.32
N ILE A 116 3.47 -8.01 -16.20
CA ILE A 116 3.32 -6.63 -16.70
C ILE A 116 2.85 -5.69 -15.59
N ALA A 117 1.94 -6.15 -14.72
CA ALA A 117 1.44 -5.34 -13.62
C ALA A 117 2.53 -4.93 -12.63
N LYS A 118 3.46 -5.84 -12.32
CA LYS A 118 4.65 -5.55 -11.51
C LYS A 118 5.51 -4.44 -12.13
N LYS A 119 5.67 -4.43 -13.46
CA LYS A 119 6.41 -3.36 -14.15
C LYS A 119 5.68 -2.03 -14.07
N VAL A 120 4.35 -2.04 -14.23
CA VAL A 120 3.53 -0.83 -14.07
C VAL A 120 3.68 -0.25 -12.67
N VAL A 121 3.54 -1.08 -11.63
CA VAL A 121 3.71 -0.63 -10.24
C VAL A 121 5.15 -0.15 -9.97
N ALA A 122 6.17 -0.77 -10.57
CA ALA A 122 7.54 -0.31 -10.40
C ALA A 122 7.73 1.13 -10.91
N VAL A 123 7.05 1.51 -11.99
CA VAL A 123 7.16 2.86 -12.60
C VAL A 123 6.17 3.83 -11.98
N GLN A 124 4.88 3.50 -12.02
CA GLN A 124 3.76 4.38 -11.67
C GLN A 124 3.31 4.25 -10.21
N GLY A 125 3.74 3.18 -9.52
CA GLY A 125 3.20 2.80 -8.21
C GLY A 125 1.80 2.22 -8.30
N TRP A 126 1.22 1.97 -7.12
CA TRP A 126 -0.14 1.45 -6.95
C TRP A 126 -1.25 2.42 -7.38
N GLY A 127 -0.90 3.66 -7.73
CA GLY A 127 -1.81 4.64 -8.32
C GLY A 127 -2.38 4.22 -9.68
N ALA A 128 -1.79 3.23 -10.35
CA ALA A 128 -2.32 2.65 -11.58
C ALA A 128 -3.65 1.88 -11.37
N TRP A 129 -3.94 1.45 -10.14
CA TRP A 129 -5.21 0.80 -9.74
C TRP A 129 -5.82 1.52 -8.54
N PRO A 130 -6.23 2.80 -8.65
CA PRO A 130 -6.40 3.69 -7.51
C PRO A 130 -7.53 3.27 -6.55
N HIS A 131 -8.63 2.72 -7.07
CA HIS A 131 -9.75 2.28 -6.24
C HIS A 131 -9.43 0.95 -5.53
N CYS A 132 -8.98 -0.03 -6.30
CA CYS A 132 -8.73 -1.38 -5.78
C CYS A 132 -7.46 -1.46 -4.93
N SER A 133 -6.40 -0.72 -5.25
CA SER A 133 -5.18 -0.68 -4.43
C SER A 133 -5.45 -0.10 -3.04
N ARG A 134 -6.22 0.99 -2.96
CA ARG A 134 -6.67 1.60 -1.69
C ARG A 134 -7.47 0.64 -0.83
N ARG A 135 -8.37 -0.14 -1.44
CA ARG A 135 -9.17 -1.16 -0.73
C ARG A 135 -8.31 -2.18 0.00
N TYR A 136 -7.14 -2.48 -0.55
CA TYR A 136 -6.20 -3.48 -0.02
C TYR A 136 -4.99 -2.88 0.71
N GLY A 137 -4.97 -1.57 0.95
CA GLY A 137 -3.86 -0.90 1.64
C GLY A 137 -2.55 -0.89 0.84
N LEU A 138 -2.63 -0.96 -0.49
CA LEU A 138 -1.48 -0.97 -1.38
C LEU A 138 -1.13 0.46 -1.80
N PHE A 139 0.01 0.96 -1.33
CA PHE A 139 0.42 2.35 -1.55
C PHE A 139 1.86 2.47 -2.01
N GLY A 140 2.16 3.58 -2.71
CA GLY A 140 3.50 3.87 -3.22
C GLY A 140 3.95 2.85 -4.27
N ARG A 141 5.26 2.58 -4.29
CA ARG A 141 5.89 1.56 -5.16
C ARG A 141 6.19 0.25 -4.41
N THR A 142 5.82 0.16 -3.13
CA THR A 142 6.13 -0.98 -2.28
C THR A 142 5.03 -2.03 -2.41
N LEU A 143 5.40 -3.23 -2.85
CA LEU A 143 4.56 -4.40 -2.67
C LEU A 143 4.49 -4.64 -1.15
N MET A 144 3.35 -4.38 -0.52
CA MET A 144 3.11 -4.73 0.88
C MET A 144 3.15 -6.26 1.02
N GLY A 145 4.37 -6.78 1.15
CA GLY A 145 4.74 -8.16 1.42
C GLY A 145 5.88 -8.23 2.43
N ARG A 146 6.09 -7.17 3.23
CA ARG A 146 7.07 -7.14 4.32
C ARG A 146 6.59 -6.32 5.52
N THR A 147 5.35 -6.53 5.94
CA THR A 147 4.98 -6.43 7.36
C THR A 147 5.05 -7.88 7.87
N VAL A 148 6.21 -8.41 8.20
CA VAL A 148 7.02 -8.06 9.35
C VAL A 148 8.48 -8.14 8.90
N THR A 149 9.20 -7.02 8.92
CA THR A 149 10.60 -7.10 9.32
C THR A 149 10.55 -7.81 10.66
N SER A 150 10.85 -9.10 10.61
CA SER A 150 11.25 -9.92 11.72
C SER A 150 12.34 -9.14 12.43
N ARG A 151 11.93 -8.27 13.34
CA ARG A 151 12.72 -7.88 14.48
C ARG A 151 12.59 -9.05 15.46
N ARG A 152 12.91 -10.28 15.01
CA ARG A 152 13.61 -11.18 15.90
C ARG A 152 14.91 -10.46 16.16
N SER A 153 14.89 -9.77 17.30
CA SER A 153 16.05 -9.12 17.86
C SER A 153 17.22 -10.10 17.72
N ILE A 154 18.32 -9.63 17.15
CA ILE A 154 19.53 -10.43 16.93
C ILE A 154 19.95 -11.16 18.23
N THR A 155 19.52 -10.64 19.38
CA THR A 155 19.63 -11.26 20.71
C THR A 155 18.94 -12.62 20.91
N GLU A 156 17.82 -12.96 20.25
CA GLU A 156 17.20 -14.30 20.40
C GLU A 156 17.85 -15.38 19.53
N ARG A 157 18.48 -14.99 18.42
CA ARG A 157 19.14 -15.96 17.52
C ARG A 157 20.50 -16.39 18.08
N LEU A 158 21.10 -15.59 18.96
CA LEU A 158 22.35 -15.94 19.65
C LEU A 158 22.13 -16.84 20.89
N THR A 159 20.95 -16.85 21.50
CA THR A 159 20.68 -17.70 22.69
C THR A 159 20.17 -19.10 22.35
N SER A 160 19.61 -19.32 21.16
CA SER A 160 19.26 -20.68 20.70
C SER A 160 20.48 -21.50 20.25
N ASP A 161 21.47 -20.86 19.60
CA ASP A 161 22.70 -21.56 19.16
C ASP A 161 23.71 -21.78 20.31
N THR A 162 23.57 -21.05 21.42
CA THR A 162 24.43 -21.21 22.62
C THR A 162 23.76 -22.00 23.74
N SER A 163 22.66 -22.72 23.46
CA SER A 163 22.02 -23.62 24.45
C SER A 163 22.22 -25.10 24.13
N LEU A 164 22.90 -25.42 23.02
CA LEU A 164 23.20 -26.80 22.60
C LEU A 164 24.59 -27.30 23.03
N LEU A 165 25.32 -26.53 23.86
CA LEU A 165 26.61 -26.95 24.43
C LEU A 165 26.70 -26.95 25.96
N ILE A 166 25.63 -26.65 26.71
CA ILE A 166 25.61 -26.95 28.15
C ILE A 166 24.98 -28.33 28.34
N ARG A 167 25.78 -29.37 28.06
CA ARG A 167 25.58 -30.68 28.66
C ARG A 167 25.59 -30.50 30.17
N LYS A 168 24.43 -30.73 30.79
CA LYS A 168 24.25 -30.86 32.24
C LYS A 168 25.13 -32.02 32.73
N GLY A 169 26.33 -31.72 33.21
CA GLY A 169 27.24 -32.70 33.78
C GLY A 169 28.72 -32.39 33.59
N SER A 170 29.23 -31.29 34.15
CA SER A 170 30.63 -31.20 34.57
C SER A 170 30.87 -29.91 35.36
N THR A 171 30.91 -30.01 36.68
CA THR A 171 31.78 -29.14 37.48
C THR A 171 32.24 -29.91 38.72
N ARG A 172 33.39 -30.59 38.56
CA ARG A 172 34.33 -30.79 39.65
C ARG A 172 34.81 -29.42 40.11
N PHE A 173 34.79 -29.17 41.41
CA PHE A 173 35.67 -28.28 42.22
C PHE A 173 34.93 -28.19 43.56
N GLY A 174 35.22 -29.04 44.54
CA GLY A 174 36.45 -28.92 45.34
C GLY A 174 36.12 -28.13 46.61
N ALA A 175 35.40 -28.75 47.55
CA ALA A 175 35.22 -28.25 48.90
C ALA A 175 35.56 -29.39 49.88
N LEU A 176 36.78 -29.33 50.40
CA LEU A 176 37.31 -30.19 51.44
C LEU A 176 36.64 -29.82 52.77
N HIS A 177 35.84 -30.71 53.38
CA HIS A 177 35.63 -30.73 54.83
C HIS A 177 35.08 -32.09 55.30
N GLY A 178 35.97 -32.86 55.96
CA GLY A 178 35.71 -33.67 57.16
C GLY A 178 34.68 -34.81 57.16
N ALA A 179 35.17 -36.06 57.23
CA ALA A 179 34.57 -37.12 58.04
C ALA A 179 35.59 -38.25 58.34
N PRO A 180 35.62 -38.80 59.58
CA PRO A 180 36.47 -39.93 59.94
C PRO A 180 35.76 -41.26 59.63
N ILE A 181 36.48 -42.27 59.14
CA ILE A 181 35.94 -43.62 58.94
C ILE A 181 36.92 -44.68 59.45
N HIS A 182 36.35 -45.64 60.16
CA HIS A 182 36.91 -46.69 61.01
C HIS A 182 37.72 -47.80 60.27
N PRO A 183 38.41 -48.72 61.01
CA PRO A 183 39.37 -49.69 60.47
C PRO A 183 38.73 -50.89 59.73
N PRO A 184 39.54 -51.72 59.04
CA PRO A 184 39.06 -52.76 58.14
C PRO A 184 38.67 -54.05 58.87
N LEU A 185 37.67 -54.75 58.32
CA LEU A 185 37.40 -56.16 58.60
C LEU A 185 37.98 -57.04 57.48
N ARG A 186 38.66 -58.10 57.93
CA ARG A 186 39.20 -59.28 57.23
C ARG A 186 40.56 -59.17 56.56
#